data_AF-A0A846PLY3-F1
#
_entry.id   AF-A0A846PLY3-F1
#
_cell.length_a   1.000
_cell.length_b   1.000
_cell.length_c   1.000
_cell.angle_alpha   90.00
_cell.angle_beta   90.00
_cell.angle_gamma   90.00
#
_symmetry.space_group_name_H-M   'P 1'
#
loop_
_entity.id
_entity.type
_entity.pdbx_description
1 polymer ?
#
loop_
_entity_poly.entity_id
_entity_poly.type
_entity_poly.pdbx_seq_one_letter_code
_entity_poly.pdbx_strand_id
1 'polypeptide(L)' 'MNTEERILYDAIAKAHHTYPCTATMQIDPELEEPILHLGGYIIREEVEKALRKAEKGERSSKTSIAQHVDH' A
#
# COMPACT_ATOMS: atom_id res chain seq x y z
N MET A 1 -12.11 7.40 6.46
CA MET A 1 -10.69 7.08 6.65
C MET A 1 -10.43 6.93 8.13
N ASN A 2 -9.90 5.80 8.59
CA ASN A 2 -9.59 5.61 10.02
C ASN A 2 -8.18 6.13 10.34
N THR A 3 -7.81 6.16 11.63
CA THR A 3 -6.49 6.67 12.06
C THR A 3 -5.34 5.85 11.50
N GLU A 4 -5.48 4.52 11.44
CA GLU A 4 -4.44 3.59 10.98
C GLU A 4 -4.16 3.78 9.49
N GLU A 5 -5.22 3.90 8.68
CA GLU A 5 -5.16 4.16 7.24
C GLU A 5 -4.43 5.47 6.95
N ARG A 6 -4.69 6.51 7.76
CA ARG A 6 -4.01 7.80 7.63
C ARG A 6 -2.52 7.70 7.95
N ILE A 7 -2.16 6.97 9.01
CA ILE A 7 -0.75 6.74 9.38
C ILE A 7 -0.03 5.97 8.27
N LEU A 8 -0.67 4.95 7.70
CA LEU A 8 -0.13 4.17 6.60
C LEU A 8 0.12 5.05 5.36
N TYR A 9 -0.87 5.85 4.94
CA TYR A 9 -0.72 6.68 3.75
C TYR A 9 0.32 7.79 3.94
N ASP A 10 0.41 8.37 5.14
CA ASP A 10 1.45 9.34 5.48
C ASP A 10 2.86 8.72 5.42
N ALA A 11 3.03 7.49 5.94
CA ALA A 11 4.29 6.77 5.85
C ALA A 11 4.70 6.48 4.39
N ILE A 12 3.73 6.07 3.56
CA ILE A 12 3.96 5.80 2.13
C ILE A 12 4.34 7.09 1.39
N ALA A 13 3.60 8.18 1.62
CA ALA A 13 3.88 9.47 1.00
C ALA A 13 5.28 9.98 1.38
N LYS A 14 5.64 9.92 2.67
CA LYS A 14 6.97 10.30 3.14
C LYS A 14 8.07 9.47 2.48
N ALA A 15 7.91 8.16 2.39
CA ALA A 15 8.88 7.28 1.72
C ALA A 15 9.04 7.64 0.23
N HIS A 16 7.92 7.85 -0.46
CA HIS A 16 7.89 8.27 -1.87
C HIS A 16 8.59 9.61 -2.12
N HIS A 17 8.51 10.54 -1.17
CA HIS A 17 9.16 11.85 -1.25
C HIS A 17 10.60 11.89 -0.71
N THR A 18 11.06 10.86 0.01
CA THR A 18 12.39 10.84 0.65
C THR A 18 13.47 10.16 -0.21
N TYR A 19 13.09 9.18 -1.06
CA TYR A 19 13.99 8.64 -2.08
C TYR A 19 14.06 9.62 -3.26
N PRO A 20 15.20 9.82 -3.96
CA PRO A 20 15.34 10.91 -4.95
C PRO A 20 14.14 10.94 -5.89
N CYS A 21 13.39 12.05 -5.85
CA CYS A 21 12.22 12.25 -6.70
C CYS A 21 12.71 12.43 -8.14
N THR A 22 12.81 11.32 -8.87
CA THR A 22 13.28 11.30 -10.26
C THR A 22 12.17 11.67 -11.25
N ALA A 23 10.94 11.84 -10.77
CA ALA A 23 9.77 12.19 -11.58
C ALA A 23 9.39 13.67 -11.44
N THR A 24 8.83 14.23 -12.51
CA THR A 24 8.39 15.63 -12.57
C THR A 24 7.13 15.89 -11.75
N MET A 25 7.03 17.10 -11.21
CA MET A 25 5.82 17.67 -10.60
C MET A 25 4.94 18.44 -11.59
N GLN A 26 5.36 18.57 -12.85
CA GLN A 26 4.53 19.18 -13.89
C GLN A 26 3.36 18.27 -14.21
N ILE A 27 2.19 18.89 -14.43
CA ILE A 27 1.00 18.20 -14.91
C ILE A 27 1.32 17.63 -16.29
N ASP A 28 1.17 16.32 -16.42
CA ASP A 28 1.21 15.67 -17.72
C ASP A 28 -0.11 15.96 -18.46
N PRO A 29 -0.08 16.40 -19.73
CA PRO A 29 -1.29 16.81 -20.45
C PRO A 29 -2.20 15.65 -20.85
N GLU A 30 -1.71 14.40 -20.85
CA GLU A 30 -2.52 13.22 -21.15
C GLU A 30 -3.15 12.64 -19.87
N LEU A 31 -2.40 12.66 -18.77
CA LEU A 31 -2.81 12.09 -17.49
C LEU A 31 -3.54 13.09 -16.59
N GLU A 32 -3.43 14.39 -16.89
CA GLU A 32 -3.95 15.51 -16.09
C GLU A 32 -3.45 15.54 -14.63
N GLU A 33 -2.33 14.88 -14.35
CA GLU A 33 -1.74 14.69 -13.02
C GLU A 33 -0.21 14.63 -13.15
N PRO A 34 0.59 15.04 -12.13
CA PRO A 34 2.02 14.84 -12.17
C PRO A 34 2.39 13.36 -12.11
N ILE A 35 3.38 12.97 -12.92
CA ILE A 35 3.92 11.60 -12.93
C ILE A 35 4.42 11.20 -11.53
N LEU A 36 4.95 12.16 -10.74
CA LEU A 36 5.33 11.89 -9.36
C LEU A 36 4.14 11.39 -8.52
N HIS A 37 2.97 12.03 -8.61
CA HIS A 37 1.80 11.62 -7.83
C HIS A 37 1.27 10.26 -8.26
N LEU A 38 1.24 10.00 -9.58
CA LEU A 38 0.84 8.69 -10.10
C LEU A 38 1.71 7.55 -9.53
N GLY A 39 3.03 7.76 -9.45
CA GLY A 39 3.94 6.82 -8.79
C GLY A 39 3.57 6.58 -7.32
N GLY A 40 3.21 7.63 -6.59
CA GLY A 40 2.75 7.52 -5.20
C GLY A 40 1.44 6.72 -5.07
N TYR A 41 0.51 6.87 -6.01
CA TYR A 41 -0.74 6.12 -6.03
C TYR A 41 -0.52 4.63 -6.29
N ILE A 42 0.35 4.29 -7.24
CA ILE A 42 0.72 2.90 -7.55
C ILE A 42 1.33 2.23 -6.32
N ILE A 43 2.28 2.90 -5.67
CA ILE A 43 2.93 2.36 -4.45
C ILE A 43 1.88 2.13 -3.36
N ARG A 44 0.99 3.09 -3.12
CA ARG A 44 -0.09 2.94 -2.14
C ARG A 44 -0.96 1.71 -2.43
N GLU A 45 -1.40 1.56 -3.68
CA GLU A 45 -2.24 0.43 -4.08
C GLU A 45 -1.54 -0.92 -3.87
N GLU A 46 -0.26 -1.02 -4.23
CA GLU A 46 0.51 -2.24 -4.07
C GLU A 46 0.79 -2.59 -2.60
N VAL A 47 1.06 -1.59 -1.75
CA VAL A 47 1.19 -1.80 -0.31
C VAL A 47 -0.10 -2.33 0.29
N GLU A 48 -1.25 -1.73 -0.04
CA GLU A 48 -2.55 -2.24 0.43
C GLU A 48 -2.84 -3.66 -0.08
N LYS A 49 -2.54 -3.96 -1.35
CA LYS A 49 -2.69 -5.30 -1.91
C LYS A 49 -1.83 -6.31 -1.12
N ALA A 50 -0.59 -5.95 -0.78
CA ALA A 50 0.30 -6.78 0.00
C ALA A 50 -0.25 -7.03 1.42
N LEU A 51 -0.74 -6.00 2.11
CA LEU A 51 -1.36 -6.13 3.43
C LEU A 51 -2.58 -7.04 3.40
N ARG A 52 -3.49 -6.85 2.45
CA ARG A 52 -4.67 -7.73 2.26
C ARG A 52 -4.27 -9.18 1.98
N LYS A 53 -3.18 -9.41 1.24
CA LYS A 53 -2.65 -10.76 0.99
C LYS A 53 -2.07 -11.37 2.27
N ALA A 54 -1.31 -10.59 3.05
CA ALA A 54 -0.75 -11.03 4.32
C ALA A 54 -1.86 -11.43 5.31
N GLU A 55 -2.90 -10.61 5.47
CA GLU A 55 -4.05 -10.92 6.33
C GLU A 55 -4.78 -12.20 5.92
N LYS A 56 -4.95 -12.43 4.61
CA LYS A 56 -5.55 -13.67 4.07
C LYS A 56 -4.67 -14.89 4.32
N GLY A 57 -3.35 -14.75 4.12
CA GLY A 57 -2.38 -15.81 4.40
C GLY A 57 -2.36 -16.20 5.87
N GLU A 58 -2.38 -15.22 6.78
CA GLU A 58 -2.48 -15.46 8.21
C GLU A 58 -3.81 -16.11 8.62
N ARG A 59 -4.92 -15.69 8.01
CA ARG A 59 -6.23 -16.29 8.28
C ARG A 59 -6.29 -17.75 7.83
N SER A 60 -5.74 -18.06 6.66
CA SER A 60 -5.63 -19.43 6.16
C SER A 60 -4.77 -20.31 7.08
N SER A 61 -3.66 -19.76 7.60
CA SER A 61 -2.80 -20.45 8.56
C SER A 61 -3.52 -20.71 9.89
N LYS A 62 -4.21 -19.70 10.45
CA LYS A 62 -4.97 -19.84 11.70
C LYS A 62 -6.13 -20.84 11.59
N THR A 63 -6.83 -20.89 10.46
CA THR A 63 -7.87 -21.91 10.21
C THR A 63 -7.28 -23.33 10.19
N SER A 64 -6.13 -23.54 9.54
CA SER A 64 -5.48 -24.85 9.52
C SER A 64 -5.03 -25.34 10.90
N ILE A 65 -4.57 -24.42 11.76
CA ILE A 65 -4.14 -24.74 13.14
C ILE A 65 -5.35 -25.08 14.02
N ALA A 66 -6.43 -24.30 13.93
CA ALA A 66 -7.64 -24.54 14.72
C ALA A 66 -8.28 -25.92 14.43
N GLN A 67 -8.14 -26.45 13.22
CA GLN A 67 -8.65 -27.78 12.85
C GLN A 67 -7.81 -28.96 13.37
N HIS A 68 -6.61 -28.71 13.91
CA HIS A 68 -5.70 -29.77 14.38
C HIS A 68 -5.69 -29.96 15.91
N VAL A 69 -6.40 -29.14 16.68
CA VAL A 69 -6.44 -29.20 18.16
C VAL A 69 -7.71 -29.83 18.74
N ASP A 70 -8.66 -30.26 17.90
CA ASP A 70 -9.92 -30.89 18.31
C ASP A 70 -9.88 -32.44 18.24
N HIS A 71 -8.78 -33.09 18.62
CA HIS A 71 -8.71 -34.56 18.80
C HIS A 71 -8.08 -34.95 20.14
#